data_AF-A0A419DC62-F1
#
_entry.id   AF-A0A419DC62-F1
#
_cell.length_a   1.000
_cell.length_b   1.000
_cell.length_c   1.000
_cell.angle_alpha   90.00
_cell.angle_beta   90.00
_cell.angle_gamma   90.00
#
_symmetry.space_group_name_H-M   'P 1'
#
loop_
_entity.id
_entity.type
_entity.pdbx_description
1 polymer ?
#
loop_
_entity_poly.entity_id
_entity_poly.type
_entity_poly.pdbx_seq_one_letter_code
_entity_poly.pdbx_strand_id
1 'polypeptide(L)'
;MIVVYCDGLCEPLNPGGTATYGWVAYRDGQKLREDCAMVCSGPEATNNVAEYSAVIFALKWLLENGRESEKIVVCSDSQLCIYQLTGDYAVRSGRIRPLYEQARALARKFKFLEFRWVPREENKEADALSRKAYAGAAKSSREEKANALLKNVERLDCTQYRVRSQNGSRTYLVDTSVPACTCPDFLGRCLKAGIKCKHILAAEKAAE
;
A
#
# COMPACT_ATOMS: atom_id res chain seq x y z
N MET A 1 5.23 26.57 10.57
CA MET A 1 6.18 25.64 9.91
C MET A 1 5.42 24.42 9.43
N ILE A 2 5.80 23.78 8.31
CA ILE A 2 5.15 22.55 7.85
C ILE A 2 6.04 21.35 8.16
N VAL A 3 5.46 20.32 8.75
CA VAL A 3 6.11 19.02 8.97
C VAL A 3 5.30 17.96 8.24
N VAL A 4 5.95 17.16 7.41
CA VAL A 4 5.32 16.08 6.66
C VAL A 4 5.96 14.77 7.08
N TYR A 5 5.15 13.81 7.49
CA TYR A 5 5.56 12.45 7.83
C TYR A 5 5.23 11.53 6.66
N CYS A 6 6.21 10.73 6.24
CA CYS A 6 6.13 9.85 5.09
C CYS A 6 6.51 8.43 5.51
N ASP A 7 5.77 7.45 4.99
CA ASP A 7 6.05 6.03 5.20
C ASP A 7 5.67 5.22 3.96
N GLY A 8 6.39 4.13 3.76
CA GLY A 8 6.13 3.17 2.72
C GLY A 8 6.23 1.73 3.22
N LEU A 9 5.33 0.87 2.74
CA LEU A 9 5.42 -0.56 3.01
C LEU A 9 5.36 -1.36 1.72
N CYS A 10 5.91 -2.57 1.78
CA CYS A 10 5.71 -3.57 0.73
C CYS A 10 5.46 -4.93 1.38
N GLU A 11 4.24 -5.42 1.24
CA GLU A 11 3.78 -6.68 1.82
C GLU A 11 3.06 -7.54 0.77
N PRO A 12 3.00 -8.87 0.93
CA PRO A 12 3.65 -9.65 1.99
C PRO A 12 5.12 -9.97 1.69
N LEU A 13 5.65 -9.59 0.51
CA LEU A 13 7.00 -9.90 0.05
C LEU A 13 7.74 -8.63 -0.34
N ASN A 14 9.05 -8.60 -0.12
CA ASN A 14 9.91 -7.48 -0.49
C ASN A 14 11.26 -8.00 -1.03
N PRO A 15 11.53 -7.94 -2.35
CA PRO A 15 10.64 -7.50 -3.44
C PRO A 15 9.47 -8.47 -3.70
N GLY A 16 8.47 -8.03 -4.46
CA GLY A 16 7.46 -8.91 -5.07
C GLY A 16 6.03 -8.78 -4.52
N GLY A 17 5.83 -8.00 -3.47
CA GLY A 17 4.53 -7.76 -2.85
C GLY A 17 3.74 -6.66 -3.52
N THR A 18 3.00 -5.91 -2.70
CA THR A 18 2.28 -4.69 -3.04
C THR A 18 2.93 -3.55 -2.28
N ALA A 19 3.54 -2.63 -3.01
CA ALA A 19 4.13 -1.42 -2.46
C ALA A 19 3.05 -0.34 -2.31
N THR A 20 2.88 0.20 -1.11
CA THR A 20 1.93 1.27 -0.81
C THR A 20 2.61 2.37 0.01
N TYR A 21 2.11 3.59 -0.11
CA TYR A 21 2.63 4.73 0.64
C TYR A 21 1.54 5.37 1.50
N GLY A 22 1.97 6.10 2.51
CA GLY A 22 1.17 7.03 3.29
C GLY A 22 1.98 8.28 3.62
N TRP A 23 1.34 9.45 3.60
CA TRP A 23 1.94 10.66 4.14
C TRP A 23 0.89 11.56 4.81
N VAL A 24 1.33 12.34 5.80
CA VAL A 24 0.50 13.30 6.52
C VAL A 24 1.29 14.59 6.77
N ALA A 25 0.67 15.73 6.47
CA ALA A 25 1.24 17.06 6.62
C ALA A 25 0.55 17.84 7.75
N TYR A 26 1.36 18.48 8.59
CA TYR A 26 0.96 19.30 9.72
C TYR A 26 1.48 20.72 9.57
N ARG A 27 0.71 21.70 10.02
CA ARG A 27 1.17 23.08 10.28
C ARG A 27 0.82 23.45 11.70
N ASP A 28 1.86 23.76 12.48
CA ASP A 28 1.73 24.25 13.85
C ASP A 28 0.80 23.35 14.71
N GLY A 29 0.98 22.02 14.55
CA GLY A 29 0.21 20.98 15.23
C GLY A 29 -1.15 20.63 14.60
N GLN A 30 -1.63 21.41 13.64
CA GLN A 30 -2.89 21.13 12.94
C GLN A 30 -2.65 20.34 11.67
N LYS A 31 -3.41 19.24 11.48
CA LYS A 31 -3.35 18.44 10.26
C LYS A 31 -3.85 19.27 9.08
N LEU A 32 -3.02 19.41 8.06
CA LEU A 32 -3.39 20.08 6.80
C LEU A 32 -4.00 19.09 5.81
N ARG A 33 -3.33 17.95 5.61
CA ARG A 33 -3.73 16.94 4.63
C ARG A 33 -3.02 15.63 4.93
N GLU A 34 -3.65 14.55 4.49
CA GLU A 34 -3.03 13.23 4.38
C GLU A 34 -3.39 12.63 3.02
N ASP A 35 -2.59 11.67 2.57
CA ASP A 35 -2.91 10.83 1.42
C ASP A 35 -2.22 9.47 1.53
N CYS A 36 -2.81 8.47 0.87
CA CYS A 36 -2.26 7.12 0.82
C CYS A 36 -2.77 6.37 -0.41
N ALA A 37 -1.89 5.63 -1.08
CA ALA A 37 -2.27 4.83 -2.24
C ALA A 37 -1.31 3.66 -2.52
N MET A 38 -1.73 2.78 -3.42
CA MET A 38 -0.86 1.76 -3.98
C MET A 38 0.10 2.39 -5.00
N VAL A 39 1.38 2.06 -4.91
CA VAL A 39 2.41 2.44 -5.88
C VAL A 39 2.44 1.43 -7.02
N CYS A 40 2.70 0.16 -6.68
CA CYS A 40 2.79 -0.93 -7.64
C CYS A 40 2.64 -2.28 -6.93
N SER A 41 2.48 -3.35 -7.72
CA SER A 41 2.54 -4.72 -7.23
C SER A 41 3.40 -5.58 -8.16
N GLY A 42 3.91 -6.70 -7.64
CA GLY A 42 4.74 -7.64 -8.40
C GLY A 42 6.25 -7.40 -8.23
N PRO A 43 7.10 -7.93 -9.14
CA PRO A 43 8.56 -8.02 -8.94
C PRO A 43 9.28 -6.69 -8.67
N GLU A 44 8.71 -5.59 -9.14
CA GLU A 44 9.27 -4.24 -8.96
C GLU A 44 8.87 -3.59 -7.64
N ALA A 45 7.83 -4.10 -6.97
CA ALA A 45 7.38 -3.59 -5.68
C ALA A 45 8.40 -3.91 -4.59
N THR A 46 8.93 -2.87 -3.95
CA THR A 46 9.81 -2.98 -2.79
C THR A 46 9.42 -1.96 -1.73
N ASN A 47 9.85 -2.20 -0.49
CA ASN A 47 9.66 -1.23 0.59
C ASN A 47 10.34 0.11 0.24
N ASN A 48 11.59 0.09 -0.23
CA ASN A 48 12.28 1.32 -0.63
C ASN A 48 11.58 2.10 -1.76
N VAL A 49 10.95 1.42 -2.72
CA VAL A 49 10.13 2.08 -3.76
C VAL A 49 8.91 2.77 -3.14
N ALA A 50 8.24 2.13 -2.19
CA ALA A 50 7.14 2.73 -1.45
C ALA A 50 7.58 3.95 -0.63
N GLU A 51 8.68 3.86 0.11
CA GLU A 51 9.22 4.95 0.93
C GLU A 51 9.54 6.19 0.09
N TYR A 52 10.26 6.01 -1.01
CA TYR A 52 10.56 7.10 -1.94
C TYR A 52 9.29 7.68 -2.57
N SER A 53 8.30 6.84 -2.87
CA SER A 53 7.03 7.30 -3.43
C SER A 53 6.27 8.18 -2.43
N ALA A 54 6.26 7.81 -1.15
CA ALA A 54 5.66 8.62 -0.09
C ALA A 54 6.22 10.05 -0.09
N VAL A 55 7.55 10.17 -0.10
CA VAL A 55 8.25 11.47 -0.17
C VAL A 55 7.92 12.22 -1.46
N ILE A 56 7.95 11.54 -2.62
CA ILE A 56 7.67 12.18 -3.92
C ILE A 56 6.25 12.74 -3.98
N PHE A 57 5.25 11.97 -3.53
CA PHE A 57 3.85 12.41 -3.54
C PHE A 57 3.61 13.54 -2.55
N ALA A 58 4.22 13.49 -1.36
CA ALA A 58 4.21 14.61 -0.41
C ALA A 58 4.81 15.90 -1.02
N LEU A 59 5.99 15.81 -1.64
CA LEU A 59 6.63 16.97 -2.29
C LEU A 59 5.81 17.52 -3.46
N LYS A 60 5.19 16.66 -4.26
CA LYS A 60 4.28 17.09 -5.34
C LYS A 60 3.09 17.86 -4.79
N TRP A 61 2.41 17.31 -3.78
CA TRP A 61 1.28 17.99 -3.16
C TRP A 61 1.67 19.35 -2.59
N LEU A 62 2.82 19.44 -1.92
CA LEU A 62 3.33 20.72 -1.40
C LEU A 62 3.53 21.76 -2.52
N LEU A 63 4.12 21.38 -3.66
CA LEU A 63 4.31 22.28 -4.81
C LEU A 63 2.99 22.67 -5.49
N GLU A 64 2.09 21.70 -5.69
CA GLU A 64 0.78 21.92 -6.30
C GLU A 64 -0.10 22.87 -5.46
N ASN A 65 0.21 23.01 -4.17
CA ASN A 65 -0.49 23.90 -3.24
C ASN A 65 0.30 25.18 -2.89
N GLY A 66 1.32 25.53 -3.68
CA GLY A 66 2.04 26.81 -3.54
C GLY A 66 2.88 26.93 -2.28
N ARG A 67 3.39 25.82 -1.73
CA ARG A 67 4.10 25.79 -0.43
C ARG A 67 5.63 25.88 -0.58
N GLU A 68 6.15 26.09 -1.80
CA GLU A 68 7.59 26.10 -2.11
C GLU A 68 8.40 27.16 -1.35
N SER A 69 7.77 28.26 -0.93
CA SER A 69 8.42 29.34 -0.19
C SER A 69 8.40 29.16 1.33
N GLU A 70 7.71 28.13 1.84
CA GLU A 70 7.57 27.86 3.26
C GLU A 70 8.74 27.06 3.84
N LYS A 71 8.85 27.05 5.17
CA LYS A 71 9.75 26.14 5.91
C LYS A 71 9.09 24.77 6.04
N ILE A 72 9.67 23.77 5.39
CA ILE A 72 9.16 22.39 5.34
C ILE A 72 10.21 21.43 5.89
N VAL A 73 9.77 20.51 6.74
CA VAL A 73 10.54 19.36 7.20
C VAL A 73 9.82 18.09 6.76
N VAL A 74 10.50 17.24 5.98
CA VAL A 74 10.01 15.92 5.59
C VAL A 74 10.66 14.88 6.47
N CYS A 75 9.84 14.16 7.23
CA CYS A 75 10.21 13.12 8.17
C CYS A 75 9.88 11.74 7.61
N SER A 76 10.77 10.76 7.85
CA SER A 76 10.51 9.33 7.58
C SER A 76 11.38 8.49 8.51
N ASP A 77 10.93 7.30 8.87
CA ASP A 77 11.72 6.29 9.59
C ASP A 77 12.62 5.44 8.68
N SER A 78 12.53 5.62 7.36
CA SER A 78 13.45 5.03 6.39
C SER A 78 14.81 5.74 6.37
N GLN A 79 15.77 5.23 7.15
CA GLN A 79 17.15 5.72 7.15
C GLN A 79 17.75 5.77 5.75
N LEU A 80 17.52 4.72 4.94
CA LEU A 80 18.04 4.66 3.57
C LEU A 80 17.51 5.85 2.74
N CYS A 81 16.20 6.09 2.76
CA CYS A 81 15.58 7.14 1.96
C CYS A 81 16.09 8.52 2.40
N ILE A 82 16.06 8.81 3.71
CA ILE A 82 16.50 10.10 4.24
C ILE A 82 17.98 10.33 3.97
N TYR A 83 18.86 9.38 4.30
CA TYR A 83 20.30 9.57 4.15
C TYR A 83 20.75 9.63 2.68
N GLN A 84 20.03 8.99 1.76
CA GLN A 84 20.27 9.21 0.34
C GLN A 84 19.81 10.60 -0.10
N LEU A 85 18.66 11.09 0.39
CA LEU A 85 18.12 12.41 0.06
C LEU A 85 18.93 13.56 0.64
N THR A 86 19.56 13.39 1.80
CA THR A 86 20.50 14.36 2.39
C THR A 86 21.89 14.28 1.75
N GLY A 87 22.21 13.19 1.06
CA GLY A 87 23.48 12.98 0.37
C GLY A 87 24.53 12.24 1.20
N ASP A 88 24.17 11.79 2.41
CA ASP A 88 25.03 11.00 3.27
C ASP A 88 25.30 9.61 2.69
N TYR A 89 24.31 9.03 1.99
CA TYR A 89 24.41 7.71 1.35
C TYR A 89 24.38 7.79 -0.17
N ALA A 90 25.21 6.98 -0.83
CA ALA A 90 25.23 6.86 -2.28
C ALA A 90 24.05 6.03 -2.81
N VAL A 91 23.51 6.42 -3.97
CA VAL A 91 22.41 5.71 -4.64
C VAL A 91 22.97 4.76 -5.72
N ARG A 92 23.05 3.47 -5.36
CA ARG A 92 23.60 2.42 -6.25
C ARG A 92 22.55 1.57 -6.96
N SER A 93 21.36 1.44 -6.37
CA SER A 93 20.29 0.62 -6.96
C SER A 93 19.72 1.29 -8.21
N GLY A 94 19.71 0.56 -9.34
CA GLY A 94 19.09 1.01 -10.58
C GLY A 94 17.58 1.27 -10.46
N ARG A 95 16.91 0.57 -9.53
CA ARG A 95 15.47 0.76 -9.25
C ARG A 95 15.21 2.04 -8.44
N ILE A 96 16.11 2.41 -7.54
CA ILE A 96 15.95 3.58 -6.67
C ILE A 96 16.45 4.87 -7.32
N ARG A 97 17.44 4.77 -8.21
CA ARG A 97 18.04 5.94 -8.87
C ARG A 97 17.02 6.88 -9.53
N PRO A 98 16.04 6.40 -10.33
CA PRO A 98 15.02 7.28 -10.91
C PRO A 98 14.16 8.01 -9.85
N LEU A 99 13.81 7.31 -8.78
CA LEU A 99 13.02 7.88 -7.68
C LEU A 99 13.81 8.94 -6.91
N TYR A 100 15.08 8.67 -6.64
CA TYR A 100 16.00 9.63 -6.04
C TYR A 100 16.15 10.89 -6.89
N GLU A 101 16.38 10.74 -8.20
CA GLU A 101 16.51 11.87 -9.13
C GLU A 101 15.23 12.71 -9.16
N GLN A 102 14.07 12.05 -9.20
CA GLN A 102 12.77 12.73 -9.14
C GLN A 102 12.57 13.49 -7.82
N ALA A 103 12.82 12.84 -6.68
CA ALA A 103 12.68 13.46 -5.36
C ALA A 103 13.62 14.66 -5.21
N ARG A 104 14.88 14.55 -5.66
CA ARG A 104 15.85 15.67 -5.65
C ARG A 104 15.44 16.79 -6.60
N ALA A 105 14.89 16.48 -7.78
CA ALA A 105 14.39 17.50 -8.71
C ALA A 105 13.22 18.29 -8.12
N LEU A 106 12.31 17.63 -7.40
CA LEU A 106 11.23 18.29 -6.66
C LEU A 106 11.79 19.11 -5.50
N ALA A 107 12.69 18.54 -4.71
CA ALA A 107 13.30 19.18 -3.54
C ALA A 107 13.98 20.51 -3.87
N ARG A 108 14.65 20.60 -5.04
CA ARG A 108 15.32 21.83 -5.51
C ARG A 108 14.38 23.02 -5.76
N LYS A 109 13.07 22.78 -5.87
CA LYS A 109 12.08 23.84 -6.07
C LYS A 109 11.70 24.55 -4.77
N PHE A 110 12.03 23.98 -3.61
CA PHE A 110 11.71 24.55 -2.31
C PHE A 110 12.80 25.48 -1.81
N LYS A 111 12.41 26.61 -1.23
CA LYS A 111 13.33 27.59 -0.63
C LYS A 111 13.93 27.09 0.68
N PHE A 112 13.14 26.39 1.49
CA PHE A 112 13.53 25.91 2.81
C PHE A 112 12.98 24.49 3.06
N LEU A 113 13.72 23.48 2.61
CA LEU A 113 13.36 22.08 2.78
C LEU A 113 14.45 21.31 3.54
N GLU A 114 14.04 20.60 4.57
CA GLU A 114 14.89 19.68 5.33
C GLU A 114 14.33 18.25 5.24
N PHE A 115 15.20 17.26 5.11
CA PHE A 115 14.86 15.86 5.30
C PHE A 115 15.38 15.40 6.66
N ARG A 116 14.52 14.74 7.43
CA ARG A 116 14.84 14.30 8.80
C ARG A 116 14.46 12.86 9.01
N TRP A 117 15.37 12.09 9.57
CA TRP A 117 15.04 10.75 10.04
C TRP A 117 14.38 10.83 11.41
N VAL A 118 13.30 10.07 11.61
CA VAL A 118 12.62 9.95 12.90
C VAL A 118 12.46 8.48 13.28
N PRO A 119 12.42 8.13 14.57
CA PRO A 119 12.09 6.77 14.99
C PRO A 119 10.68 6.35 14.55
N ARG A 120 10.46 5.04 14.35
CA ARG A 120 9.17 4.50 13.88
C ARG A 120 8.02 4.83 14.83
N GLU A 121 8.29 4.89 16.12
CA GLU A 121 7.32 5.27 17.14
C GLU A 121 6.78 6.71 16.99
N GLU A 122 7.53 7.57 16.29
CA GLU A 122 7.12 8.93 15.94
C GLU A 122 6.46 9.02 14.56
N ASN A 123 6.53 7.96 13.74
CA ASN A 123 5.99 7.90 12.37
C ASN A 123 4.69 7.08 12.23
N LYS A 124 4.02 6.78 13.36
CA LYS A 124 2.88 5.83 13.43
C LYS A 124 1.73 6.15 12.50
N GLU A 125 1.45 7.43 12.27
CA GLU A 125 0.32 7.83 11.44
C GLU A 125 0.58 7.62 9.95
N ALA A 126 1.79 7.91 9.48
CA ALA A 126 2.18 7.59 8.11
C ALA A 126 2.21 6.07 7.88
N ASP A 127 2.71 5.28 8.85
CA ASP A 127 2.64 3.80 8.82
C ASP A 127 1.19 3.30 8.78
N ALA A 128 0.28 3.88 9.57
CA ALA A 128 -1.12 3.52 9.53
C ALA A 128 -1.76 3.82 8.16
N LEU A 129 -1.36 4.92 7.51
CA LEU A 129 -1.83 5.30 6.17
C LEU A 129 -1.31 4.33 5.09
N SER A 130 -0.02 3.96 5.12
CA SER A 130 0.54 2.99 4.17
C SER A 130 -0.13 1.62 4.32
N ARG A 131 -0.44 1.19 5.55
CA ARG A 131 -1.21 -0.03 5.88
C ARG A 131 -2.65 0.05 5.41
N LYS A 132 -3.32 1.20 5.58
CA LYS A 132 -4.68 1.42 5.07
C LYS A 132 -4.72 1.25 3.55
N ALA A 133 -3.77 1.84 2.83
CA ALA A 133 -3.66 1.69 1.39
C ALA A 133 -3.43 0.23 0.98
N TYR A 134 -2.57 -0.51 1.68
CA TYR A 134 -2.35 -1.93 1.43
C TYR A 134 -3.60 -2.79 1.66
N ALA A 135 -4.32 -2.56 2.77
CA ALA A 135 -5.57 -3.25 3.06
C ALA A 135 -6.61 -3.01 1.96
N GLY A 136 -6.73 -1.76 1.49
CA GLY A 136 -7.57 -1.38 0.35
C GLY A 136 -7.19 -2.12 -0.93
N ALA A 137 -5.92 -2.06 -1.33
CA ALA A 137 -5.42 -2.73 -2.54
C ALA A 137 -5.63 -4.26 -2.47
N ALA A 138 -5.39 -4.86 -1.31
CA ALA A 138 -5.58 -6.29 -1.11
C ALA A 138 -7.06 -6.68 -1.18
N LYS A 139 -7.98 -5.83 -0.69
CA LYS A 139 -9.42 -6.03 -0.84
C LYS A 139 -9.83 -6.00 -2.31
N SER A 140 -9.47 -4.94 -3.04
CA SER A 140 -9.77 -4.80 -4.47
C SER A 140 -9.25 -5.98 -5.28
N SER A 141 -8.00 -6.42 -5.04
CA SER A 141 -7.44 -7.60 -5.73
C SER A 141 -8.21 -8.89 -5.45
N ARG A 142 -8.76 -9.05 -4.24
CA ARG A 142 -9.61 -10.23 -3.92
C ARG A 142 -10.95 -10.16 -4.62
N GLU A 143 -11.56 -8.98 -4.70
CA GLU A 143 -12.82 -8.76 -5.41
C GLU A 143 -12.67 -8.99 -6.91
N GLU A 144 -11.61 -8.49 -7.54
CA GLU A 144 -11.29 -8.77 -8.94
C GLU A 144 -11.11 -10.26 -9.21
N LYS A 145 -10.36 -10.95 -8.34
CA LYS A 145 -10.17 -12.40 -8.43
C LYS A 145 -11.47 -13.16 -8.20
N ALA A 146 -12.37 -12.66 -7.37
CA ALA A 146 -13.70 -13.22 -7.16
C ALA A 146 -14.57 -13.06 -8.40
N ASN A 147 -14.59 -11.87 -9.01
CA ASN A 147 -15.31 -11.60 -10.25
C ASN A 147 -14.85 -12.53 -11.38
N ALA A 148 -13.53 -12.74 -11.50
CA ALA A 148 -12.97 -13.67 -12.49
C ALA A 148 -13.36 -15.15 -12.26
N LEU A 149 -13.85 -15.49 -11.06
CA LEU A 149 -14.32 -16.82 -10.69
C LEU A 149 -15.83 -17.00 -10.87
N LEU A 150 -16.61 -15.95 -11.15
CA LEU A 150 -18.09 -16.03 -11.20
C LEU A 150 -18.58 -17.12 -12.17
N LYS A 151 -17.97 -17.21 -13.35
CA LYS A 151 -18.25 -18.26 -14.36
C LYS A 151 -17.94 -19.69 -13.91
N ASN A 152 -17.22 -19.86 -12.81
CA ASN A 152 -16.80 -21.13 -12.24
C ASN A 152 -17.55 -21.47 -10.94
N VAL A 153 -18.57 -20.70 -10.57
CA VAL A 153 -19.41 -20.95 -9.39
C VAL A 153 -20.58 -21.84 -9.80
N GLU A 154 -20.74 -22.96 -9.09
CA GLU A 154 -21.86 -23.89 -9.22
C GLU A 154 -22.61 -23.92 -7.89
N ARG A 155 -23.90 -23.61 -7.91
CA ARG A 155 -24.74 -23.67 -6.71
C ARG A 155 -25.12 -25.12 -6.41
N LEU A 156 -24.86 -25.59 -5.20
CA LEU A 156 -25.22 -26.93 -4.73
C LEU A 156 -26.53 -26.92 -3.92
N ASP A 157 -26.74 -25.86 -3.12
CA ASP A 157 -27.93 -25.65 -2.30
C ASP A 157 -28.18 -24.13 -2.10
N CYS A 158 -29.08 -23.74 -1.19
CA CYS A 158 -29.37 -22.36 -0.81
C CYS A 158 -28.15 -21.59 -0.30
N THR A 159 -27.28 -22.23 0.46
CA THR A 159 -26.10 -21.59 1.07
C THR A 159 -24.79 -22.26 0.67
N GLN A 160 -24.84 -23.39 -0.04
CA GLN A 160 -23.66 -24.18 -0.41
C GLN A 160 -23.33 -24.03 -1.89
N TYR A 161 -22.06 -23.77 -2.16
CA TYR A 161 -21.53 -23.53 -3.49
C TYR A 161 -20.24 -24.31 -3.72
N ARG A 162 -20.02 -24.70 -4.97
CA ARG A 162 -18.78 -25.26 -5.46
C ARG A 162 -18.12 -24.22 -6.37
N VAL A 163 -16.88 -23.85 -6.08
CA VAL A 163 -16.12 -22.88 -6.88
C VAL A 163 -14.88 -23.53 -7.44
N ARG A 164 -14.76 -23.60 -8.76
CA ARG A 164 -13.58 -24.16 -9.45
C ARG A 164 -12.50 -23.10 -9.63
N SER A 165 -11.23 -23.45 -9.43
CA SER A 165 -10.09 -22.56 -9.66
C SER A 165 -10.05 -22.06 -11.11
N GLN A 166 -9.40 -20.91 -11.34
CA GLN A 166 -9.33 -20.30 -12.68
C GLN A 166 -8.77 -21.24 -13.76
N ASN A 167 -7.80 -22.09 -13.41
CA ASN A 167 -7.20 -23.09 -14.30
C ASN A 167 -7.90 -24.47 -14.27
N GLY A 168 -9.03 -24.60 -13.58
CA GLY A 168 -9.79 -25.84 -13.49
C GLY A 168 -9.21 -26.95 -12.61
N SER A 169 -7.97 -26.80 -12.12
CA SER A 169 -7.22 -27.86 -11.42
C SER A 169 -7.73 -28.20 -10.02
N ARG A 170 -8.46 -27.30 -9.36
CA ARG A 170 -8.93 -27.47 -7.99
C ARG A 170 -10.36 -26.99 -7.85
N THR A 171 -11.05 -27.55 -6.88
CA THR A 171 -12.43 -27.22 -6.57
C THR A 171 -12.56 -27.00 -5.06
N TYR A 172 -13.29 -25.97 -4.67
CA TYR A 172 -13.50 -25.62 -3.28
C TYR A 172 -14.99 -25.54 -2.96
N LEU A 173 -15.37 -26.13 -1.84
CA LEU A 173 -16.69 -25.94 -1.24
C LEU A 173 -16.71 -24.63 -0.44
N VAL A 174 -17.82 -23.91 -0.57
CA VAL A 174 -18.10 -22.63 0.08
C VAL A 174 -19.47 -22.73 0.74
N ASP A 175 -19.58 -22.27 1.98
CA ASP A 175 -20.84 -22.05 2.69
C ASP A 175 -20.98 -20.55 2.95
N THR A 176 -22.07 -19.94 2.48
CA THR A 176 -22.34 -18.50 2.66
C THR A 176 -23.13 -18.18 3.92
N SER A 177 -23.74 -19.18 4.58
CA SER A 177 -24.44 -18.99 5.86
C SER A 177 -23.47 -18.79 7.01
N VAL A 178 -22.38 -19.54 6.98
CA VAL A 178 -21.20 -19.38 7.80
C VAL A 178 -20.05 -19.14 6.83
N PRO A 179 -19.72 -17.89 6.45
CA PRO A 179 -18.85 -17.56 5.31
C PRO A 179 -17.48 -18.25 5.38
N ALA A 180 -17.45 -19.49 4.89
CA ALA A 180 -16.41 -20.48 5.11
C ALA A 180 -16.08 -21.15 3.78
N CYS A 181 -14.80 -21.50 3.62
CA CYS A 181 -14.33 -22.11 2.39
C CYS A 181 -13.23 -23.12 2.66
N THR A 182 -13.24 -24.20 1.89
CA THR A 182 -12.20 -25.24 1.94
C THR A 182 -10.88 -24.84 1.25
N CYS A 183 -10.76 -23.62 0.72
CA CYS A 183 -9.55 -23.21 0.02
C CYS A 183 -8.38 -22.93 0.98
N PRO A 184 -7.13 -23.22 0.58
CA PRO A 184 -5.96 -22.99 1.43
C PRO A 184 -5.81 -21.54 1.92
N ASP A 185 -6.17 -20.55 1.10
CA ASP A 185 -6.13 -19.13 1.49
C ASP A 185 -7.09 -18.83 2.66
N PHE A 186 -8.29 -19.44 2.66
CA PHE A 186 -9.24 -19.26 3.75
C PHE A 186 -8.73 -19.90 5.03
N LEU A 187 -8.40 -21.18 4.96
CA LEU A 187 -7.95 -21.99 6.11
C LEU A 187 -6.64 -21.46 6.72
N GLY A 188 -5.72 -21.00 5.87
CA GLY A 188 -4.39 -20.54 6.32
C GLY A 188 -4.39 -19.10 6.85
N ARG A 189 -5.14 -18.20 6.20
CA ARG A 189 -4.99 -16.75 6.39
C ARG A 189 -6.30 -16.05 6.67
N CYS A 190 -7.32 -16.24 5.82
CA CYS A 190 -8.52 -15.42 5.91
C CYS A 190 -9.33 -15.69 7.18
N LEU A 191 -9.41 -16.95 7.63
CA LEU A 191 -10.10 -17.34 8.85
C LEU A 191 -9.52 -16.61 10.08
N LYS A 192 -8.19 -16.64 10.24
CA LYS A 192 -7.50 -15.99 11.36
C LYS A 192 -7.63 -14.46 11.33
N ALA A 193 -7.64 -13.89 10.12
CA ALA A 193 -7.76 -12.45 9.93
C ALA A 193 -9.21 -11.96 9.91
N GLY A 194 -10.22 -12.83 10.03
CA GLY A 194 -11.63 -12.46 9.97
C GLY A 194 -12.05 -11.83 8.63
N ILE A 195 -11.41 -12.22 7.52
CA ILE A 195 -11.70 -11.71 6.18
C ILE A 195 -12.25 -12.81 5.28
N LYS A 196 -12.90 -12.44 4.16
CA LYS A 196 -13.40 -13.40 3.15
C LYS A 196 -12.33 -13.71 2.10
N CYS A 197 -12.26 -14.96 1.67
CA CYS A 197 -11.43 -15.34 0.52
C CYS A 197 -12.16 -15.04 -0.80
N LYS A 198 -11.44 -15.05 -1.92
CA LYS A 198 -12.02 -14.80 -3.25
C LYS A 198 -13.16 -15.76 -3.65
N HIS A 199 -13.18 -16.99 -3.12
CA HIS A 199 -14.24 -17.96 -3.44
C HIS A 199 -15.54 -17.66 -2.69
N ILE A 200 -15.45 -17.24 -1.41
CA ILE A 200 -16.62 -16.79 -0.64
C ILE A 200 -17.23 -15.57 -1.32
N LEU A 201 -16.40 -14.57 -1.66
CA LEU A 201 -16.86 -13.37 -2.36
C LEU A 201 -17.52 -13.71 -3.72
N ALA A 202 -16.99 -14.69 -4.46
CA ALA A 202 -17.59 -15.11 -5.72
C ALA A 202 -18.94 -15.82 -5.52
N ALA A 203 -19.06 -16.67 -4.50
CA ALA A 203 -20.31 -17.37 -4.18
C ALA A 203 -21.40 -16.39 -3.72
N GLU A 204 -21.07 -15.43 -2.87
CA GLU A 204 -22.00 -14.38 -2.41
C GLU A 204 -22.52 -13.55 -3.60
N LYS A 205 -21.63 -13.12 -4.49
CA LYS A 205 -22.02 -12.40 -5.72
C LYS A 205 -22.86 -13.23 -6.69
N ALA A 206 -22.71 -14.55 -6.70
CA ALA A 206 -23.53 -15.44 -7.54
C ALA A 206 -24.89 -15.77 -6.89
N ALA A 207 -25.08 -15.37 -5.62
CA ALA A 207 -26.34 -15.52 -4.90
C ALA A 207 -27.27 -14.30 -5.08
N GLU A 208 -26.72 -13.16 -5.52
CA GLU A 208 -27.42 -11.93 -5.91
C GLU A 208 -28.12 -12.08 -7.28
#